data_AF-B5VQU6-F1
#
_entry.id   AF-B5VQU6-F1
#
_cell.length_a   1.000
_cell.length_b   1.000
_cell.length_c   1.000
_cell.angle_alpha   90.00
_cell.angle_beta   90.00
_cell.angle_gamma   90.00
#
_symmetry.space_group_name_H-M   'P 1'
#
loop_
_entity.id
_entity.type
_entity.pdbx_description
1 polymer ?
#
loop_
_entity_poly.entity_id
_entity_poly.type
_entity_poly.pdbx_seq_one_letter_code
_entity_poly.pdbx_strand_id
1 'polypeptide(L)'
;KDIETSGESLPQWMRKFSLTPLLVFFLKNCLRPCSMAVIIALTVAFIPWVKALFVTTANTPHISQAPDNAPPLSFFMDFTGYVGAACVPFGLILLGATLGRLKIGNLYPGFWKAAVTLVILRQCVMPIFGVLWCDRLVKAGWVNWQDDRMLLFVIAISWNLPTMTTLIYFTASFTPPETTAPIQMECVSFFLMLQYPLMVVSLPFLVSYFLKVQMNL
;
A
#
# COMPACT_ATOMS: atom_id res chain seq x y z
N LYS A 1 20.64 9.08 15.19
CA LYS A 1 21.31 8.66 13.94
C LYS A 1 20.72 9.35 12.71
N ASP A 2 19.59 8.94 12.13
CA ASP A 2 19.09 9.54 10.86
C ASP A 2 18.74 11.04 10.93
N ILE A 3 18.26 11.51 12.08
CA ILE A 3 17.95 12.94 12.31
C ILE A 3 19.25 13.76 12.43
N GLU A 4 20.30 13.19 13.02
CA GLU A 4 21.59 13.87 13.23
C GLU A 4 22.43 13.91 11.94
N THR A 5 22.41 12.82 11.16
CA THR A 5 23.04 12.74 9.83
C THR A 5 22.33 13.60 8.81
N SER A 6 21.00 13.77 8.92
CA SER A 6 20.24 14.67 8.04
C SER A 6 20.65 16.14 8.17
N GLY A 7 21.18 16.53 9.34
CA GLY A 7 21.69 17.87 9.63
C GLY A 7 23.17 18.08 9.27
N GLU A 8 23.90 17.06 8.79
CA GLU A 8 25.31 17.19 8.37
C GLU A 8 25.48 17.94 7.06
N SER A 9 24.46 17.93 6.20
CA SER A 9 24.50 18.60 4.90
C SER A 9 24.32 20.12 4.98
N LEU A 10 24.31 20.72 6.17
CA LEU A 10 24.02 22.14 6.40
C LEU A 10 25.21 22.89 7.00
N PRO A 11 25.38 24.18 6.67
CA PRO A 11 26.45 25.00 7.19
C PRO A 11 26.39 25.11 8.72
N GLN A 12 27.57 25.11 9.38
CA GLN A 12 27.73 25.01 10.84
C GLN A 12 26.92 26.06 11.63
N TRP A 13 26.65 27.23 11.03
CA TRP A 13 25.86 28.29 11.65
C TRP A 13 24.37 27.94 11.84
N MET A 14 23.78 27.15 10.94
CA MET A 14 22.37 26.73 11.01
C MET A 14 22.17 25.54 11.95
N ARG A 15 23.25 24.79 12.22
CA ARG A 15 23.31 23.62 13.12
C ARG A 15 23.20 23.98 14.61
N LYS A 16 23.30 25.27 14.94
CA LYS A 16 23.29 25.77 16.32
C LYS A 16 21.91 25.71 17.00
N PHE A 17 20.83 25.62 16.22
CA PHE A 17 19.47 25.50 16.75
C PHE A 17 19.06 24.02 16.87
N SER A 18 18.57 23.63 18.05
CA SER A 18 18.16 22.25 18.36
C SER A 18 17.04 21.71 17.45
N LEU A 19 16.27 22.59 16.80
CA LEU A 19 15.15 22.24 15.93
C LEU A 19 15.53 22.10 14.45
N THR A 20 16.66 22.66 14.02
CA THR A 20 17.14 22.58 12.62
C THR A 20 17.23 21.15 12.09
N PRO A 21 17.85 20.17 12.78
CA PRO A 21 17.95 18.81 12.24
C PRO A 21 16.57 18.15 12.08
N LEU A 22 15.62 18.48 12.96
CA LEU A 22 14.25 17.97 12.92
C LEU A 22 13.45 18.57 11.75
N LEU A 23 13.54 19.89 11.55
CA LEU A 23 12.91 20.58 10.42
C LEU A 23 13.46 20.10 9.08
N VAL A 24 14.77 19.88 9.00
CA VAL A 24 15.44 19.43 7.78
C VAL A 24 15.11 17.98 7.47
N PHE A 25 15.03 17.13 8.51
CA PHE A 25 14.53 15.78 8.36
C PHE A 25 13.08 15.77 7.86
N PHE A 26 12.22 16.61 8.44
CA PHE A 26 10.82 16.74 7.99
C PHE A 26 10.74 17.19 6.52
N LEU A 27 11.47 18.25 6.15
CA LEU A 27 11.48 18.76 4.77
C LEU A 27 12.00 17.71 3.77
N LYS A 28 13.07 16.99 4.12
CA LYS A 28 13.62 15.90 3.31
C LYS A 28 12.60 14.77 3.12
N ASN A 29 11.79 14.47 4.14
CA ASN A 29 10.72 13.47 4.02
C ASN A 29 9.56 13.97 3.15
N CYS A 30 9.16 15.24 3.26
CA CYS A 30 8.15 15.83 2.39
C CYS A 30 8.55 15.82 0.91
N LEU A 31 9.85 16.02 0.63
CA LEU A 31 10.42 16.00 -0.71
C LEU A 31 10.61 14.60 -1.31
N ARG A 32 10.28 13.52 -0.58
CA ARG A 32 10.31 12.16 -1.13
C ARG A 32 9.26 12.03 -2.26
N PRO A 33 9.57 11.32 -3.36
CA PRO A 33 8.67 11.25 -4.53
C PRO A 33 7.23 10.88 -4.20
N CYS A 34 7.02 9.86 -3.35
CA CYS A 34 5.67 9.46 -2.94
C CYS A 34 4.95 10.54 -2.13
N SER A 35 5.65 11.20 -1.20
CA SER A 35 5.09 12.27 -0.37
C SER A 35 4.76 13.51 -1.20
N MET A 36 5.66 13.91 -2.10
CA MET A 36 5.44 15.00 -3.05
C MET A 36 4.24 14.74 -3.95
N ALA A 37 4.12 13.52 -4.50
CA ALA A 37 2.99 13.15 -5.34
C ALA A 37 1.64 13.33 -4.61
N VAL A 38 1.55 12.89 -3.35
CA VAL A 38 0.34 13.06 -2.52
C VAL A 38 0.07 14.53 -2.24
N ILE A 39 1.08 15.30 -1.85
CA ILE A 39 0.93 16.74 -1.56
C ILE A 39 0.44 17.49 -2.80
N ILE A 40 1.03 17.24 -3.96
CA ILE A 40 0.64 17.87 -5.22
C ILE A 40 -0.79 17.45 -5.60
N ALA A 41 -1.11 16.16 -5.53
CA ALA A 41 -2.44 15.64 -5.88
C ALA A 41 -3.54 16.25 -4.99
N LEU A 42 -3.32 16.33 -3.67
CA LEU A 42 -4.25 16.97 -2.74
C LEU A 42 -4.39 18.48 -3.02
N THR A 43 -3.29 19.16 -3.31
CA THR A 43 -3.31 20.59 -3.65
C THR A 43 -4.13 20.86 -4.91
N VAL A 44 -3.93 20.04 -5.96
CA VAL A 44 -4.74 20.09 -7.20
C VAL A 44 -6.21 19.78 -6.91
N ALA A 45 -6.51 18.79 -6.07
CA ALA A 45 -7.87 18.38 -5.77
C ALA A 45 -8.66 19.42 -4.96
N PHE A 46 -8.03 20.13 -4.03
CA PHE A 46 -8.70 21.09 -3.14
C PHE A 46 -8.84 22.50 -3.72
N ILE A 47 -8.05 22.89 -4.72
CA ILE A 47 -8.17 24.21 -5.37
C ILE A 47 -9.04 24.06 -6.64
N PRO A 48 -10.30 24.54 -6.65
CA PRO A 48 -11.24 24.27 -7.73
C PRO A 48 -10.77 24.72 -9.12
N TRP A 49 -10.07 25.86 -9.18
CA TRP A 49 -9.49 26.40 -10.42
C TRP A 49 -8.37 25.53 -10.99
N VAL A 50 -7.56 24.93 -10.12
CA VAL A 50 -6.48 24.03 -10.53
C VAL A 50 -7.07 22.67 -10.93
N LYS A 51 -8.03 22.16 -10.17
CA LYS A 51 -8.77 20.92 -10.50
C LYS A 51 -9.41 20.96 -11.88
N ALA A 52 -10.02 22.10 -12.25
CA ALA A 52 -10.69 22.29 -13.53
C ALA A 52 -9.76 22.12 -14.75
N LEU A 53 -8.45 22.25 -14.56
CA LEU A 53 -7.47 21.98 -15.61
C LEU A 53 -7.31 20.48 -15.91
N PHE A 54 -7.60 19.61 -14.94
CA PHE A 54 -7.38 18.16 -15.04
C PHE A 54 -8.67 17.37 -15.24
N VAL A 55 -9.80 17.80 -14.64
CA VAL A 55 -11.08 17.08 -14.67
C VAL A 55 -12.24 18.07 -14.74
N THR A 56 -13.25 17.74 -15.55
CA THR A 56 -14.55 18.45 -15.59
C THR A 56 -15.55 17.76 -14.65
N THR A 57 -16.14 18.52 -13.72
CA THR A 57 -17.19 18.03 -12.81
C THR A 57 -18.26 19.11 -12.67
N ALA A 58 -19.47 18.77 -12.22
CA ALA A 58 -20.54 19.75 -11.98
C ALA A 58 -20.12 20.93 -11.08
N ASN A 59 -19.12 20.74 -10.21
CA ASN A 59 -18.64 21.73 -9.25
C ASN A 59 -17.36 22.46 -9.70
N THR A 60 -16.85 22.23 -10.91
CA THR A 60 -15.62 22.90 -11.40
C THR A 60 -15.94 24.19 -12.15
N PRO A 61 -15.19 25.28 -11.92
CA PRO A 61 -15.30 26.52 -12.71
C PRO A 61 -15.17 26.26 -14.21
N HIS A 62 -15.88 27.03 -15.04
CA HIS A 62 -15.78 26.91 -16.49
C HIS A 62 -14.45 27.48 -16.99
N ILE A 63 -13.65 26.64 -17.64
CA ILE A 63 -12.38 26.99 -18.29
C ILE A 63 -12.46 26.56 -19.76
N SER A 64 -11.90 27.38 -20.65
CA SER A 64 -11.78 27.06 -22.08
C SER A 64 -11.11 25.69 -22.26
N GLN A 65 -11.83 24.79 -22.93
CA GLN A 65 -11.34 23.45 -23.22
C GLN A 65 -10.20 23.49 -24.25
N ALA A 66 -9.39 22.45 -24.26
CA ALA A 66 -8.39 22.24 -25.30
C ALA A 66 -9.06 21.91 -26.65
N PRO A 67 -8.31 21.92 -27.78
CA PRO A 67 -8.87 21.71 -29.13
C PRO A 67 -9.57 20.36 -29.35
N ASP A 68 -9.32 19.39 -28.45
CA ASP A 68 -9.93 18.06 -28.37
C ASP A 68 -11.21 18.04 -27.52
N ASN A 69 -11.68 19.20 -27.04
CA ASN A 69 -12.79 19.37 -26.10
C ASN A 69 -12.56 18.74 -24.72
N ALA A 70 -11.30 18.44 -24.36
CA ALA A 70 -10.93 17.92 -23.04
C ALA A 70 -10.35 19.02 -22.13
N PRO A 71 -10.24 18.77 -20.81
CA PRO A 71 -9.52 19.67 -19.91
C PRO A 71 -8.07 19.91 -20.37
N PRO A 72 -7.52 21.13 -20.24
CA PRO A 72 -6.20 21.47 -20.78
C PRO A 72 -5.02 20.59 -20.33
N LEU A 73 -5.10 19.99 -19.13
CA LEU A 73 -4.10 19.09 -18.56
C LEU A 73 -4.62 17.64 -18.40
N SER A 74 -5.64 17.25 -19.17
CA SER A 74 -6.19 15.88 -19.18
C SER A 74 -5.12 14.81 -19.46
N PHE A 75 -4.14 15.10 -20.31
CA PHE A 75 -3.08 14.16 -20.66
C PHE A 75 -2.27 13.67 -19.44
N PHE A 76 -2.13 14.47 -18.38
CA PHE A 76 -1.49 14.02 -17.14
C PHE A 76 -2.36 12.99 -16.42
N MET A 77 -3.68 13.14 -16.45
CA MET A 77 -4.62 12.15 -15.91
C MET A 77 -4.51 10.85 -16.70
N ASP A 78 -4.45 10.93 -18.03
CA ASP A 78 -4.30 9.74 -18.89
C ASP A 78 -2.97 9.03 -18.66
N PHE A 79 -1.87 9.79 -18.60
CA PHE A 79 -0.54 9.25 -18.32
C PHE A 79 -0.46 8.59 -16.94
N THR A 80 -0.95 9.28 -15.89
CA THR A 80 -0.93 8.73 -14.53
C THR A 80 -1.90 7.56 -14.36
N GLY A 81 -3.02 7.55 -15.07
CA GLY A 81 -3.95 6.42 -15.14
C GLY A 81 -3.30 5.21 -15.81
N TYR A 82 -2.59 5.41 -16.92
CA TYR A 82 -1.84 4.35 -17.60
C TYR A 82 -0.73 3.76 -16.72
N VAL A 83 0.10 4.61 -16.10
CA VAL A 83 1.15 4.18 -15.17
C VAL A 83 0.54 3.51 -13.93
N GLY A 84 -0.59 4.03 -13.44
CA GLY A 84 -1.35 3.45 -12.34
C GLY A 84 -1.85 2.05 -12.67
N ALA A 85 -2.40 1.82 -13.86
CA ALA A 85 -2.80 0.49 -14.31
C ALA A 85 -1.61 -0.48 -14.41
N ALA A 86 -0.44 0.01 -14.81
CA ALA A 86 0.79 -0.77 -14.86
C ALA A 86 1.36 -1.11 -13.46
N CYS A 87 0.94 -0.43 -12.38
CA CYS A 87 1.47 -0.70 -11.04
C CYS A 87 1.18 -2.12 -10.55
N VAL A 88 0.04 -2.70 -10.94
CA VAL A 88 -0.36 -4.06 -10.57
C VAL A 88 0.57 -5.10 -11.21
N PRO A 89 0.76 -5.13 -12.53
CA PRO A 89 1.70 -6.07 -13.15
C PRO A 89 3.15 -5.81 -12.71
N PHE A 90 3.59 -4.57 -12.51
CA PHE A 90 4.91 -4.29 -11.94
C PHE A 90 5.05 -4.87 -10.52
N GLY A 91 4.02 -4.72 -9.69
CA GLY A 91 3.98 -5.32 -8.36
C GLY A 91 4.11 -6.84 -8.40
N LEU A 92 3.40 -7.50 -9.32
CA LEU A 92 3.46 -8.96 -9.52
C LEU A 92 4.82 -9.42 -10.06
N ILE A 93 5.42 -8.69 -11.02
CA ILE A 93 6.76 -8.98 -11.56
C ILE A 93 7.81 -8.85 -10.46
N LEU A 94 7.74 -7.78 -9.66
CA LEU A 94 8.65 -7.56 -8.54
C LEU A 94 8.50 -8.67 -7.50
N LEU A 95 7.26 -9.07 -7.20
CA LEU A 95 6.96 -10.21 -6.35
C LEU A 95 7.58 -11.51 -6.90
N GLY A 96 7.34 -11.83 -8.16
CA GLY A 96 7.91 -13.00 -8.82
C GLY A 96 9.44 -12.98 -8.82
N ALA A 97 10.06 -11.81 -9.07
CA ALA A 97 11.51 -11.64 -9.01
C ALA A 97 12.07 -11.83 -7.60
N THR A 98 11.37 -11.33 -6.57
CA THR A 98 11.77 -11.54 -5.16
C THR A 98 11.63 -13.01 -4.74
N LEU A 99 10.51 -13.66 -5.09
CA LEU A 99 10.28 -15.09 -4.82
C LEU A 99 11.23 -16.00 -5.62
N GLY A 100 11.64 -15.61 -6.83
CA GLY A 100 12.60 -16.37 -7.63
C GLY A 100 14.06 -16.25 -7.13
N ARG A 101 14.40 -15.16 -6.43
CA ARG A 101 15.70 -14.96 -5.78
C ARG A 101 15.77 -15.56 -4.38
N LEU A 102 14.63 -15.98 -3.85
CA LEU A 102 14.47 -16.61 -2.56
C LEU A 102 15.15 -17.98 -2.58
N LYS A 103 16.31 -18.10 -1.93
CA LYS A 103 16.87 -19.42 -1.64
C LYS A 103 16.19 -19.95 -0.38
N ILE A 104 15.55 -21.12 -0.49
CA ILE A 104 15.11 -21.88 0.68
C ILE A 104 16.38 -22.44 1.32
N GLY A 105 16.97 -21.67 2.22
CA GLY A 105 18.14 -22.08 2.99
C GLY A 105 17.75 -22.76 4.30
N ASN A 106 18.61 -22.64 5.30
CA ASN A 106 18.45 -23.29 6.59
C ASN A 106 17.43 -22.54 7.44
N LEU A 107 16.20 -23.06 7.48
CA LEU A 107 15.19 -22.61 8.41
C LEU A 107 15.65 -22.88 9.85
N TYR A 108 15.39 -21.93 10.75
CA TYR A 108 15.55 -22.18 12.17
C TYR A 108 14.72 -23.41 12.59
N PRO A 109 15.28 -24.36 13.35
CA PRO A 109 14.61 -25.61 13.67
C PRO A 109 13.25 -25.36 14.33
N GLY A 110 12.18 -25.92 13.77
CA GLY A 110 10.81 -25.77 14.25
C GLY A 110 10.06 -24.52 13.75
N PHE A 111 10.70 -23.61 13.02
CA PHE A 111 10.05 -22.41 12.48
C PHE A 111 8.86 -22.72 11.56
N TRP A 112 8.91 -23.84 10.85
CA TRP A 112 7.82 -24.28 9.96
C TRP A 112 6.46 -24.35 10.67
N LYS A 113 6.43 -24.82 11.92
CA LYS A 113 5.19 -24.90 12.71
C LYS A 113 4.61 -23.50 12.97
N ALA A 114 5.46 -22.57 13.40
CA ALA A 114 5.06 -21.18 13.63
C ALA A 114 4.58 -20.50 12.34
N ALA A 115 5.29 -20.71 11.23
CA ALA A 115 4.91 -20.18 9.92
C ALA A 115 3.53 -20.68 9.51
N VAL A 116 3.26 -21.99 9.58
CA VAL A 116 1.95 -22.56 9.25
C VAL A 116 0.85 -22.01 10.16
N THR A 117 1.07 -21.92 11.47
CA THR A 117 0.09 -21.34 12.40
C THR A 117 -0.23 -19.88 12.04
N LEU A 118 0.78 -19.06 11.78
CA LEU A 118 0.57 -17.66 11.40
C LEU A 118 -0.17 -17.53 10.06
N VAL A 119 0.13 -18.40 9.11
CA VAL A 119 -0.56 -18.43 7.81
C VAL A 119 -2.03 -18.79 7.97
N ILE A 120 -2.37 -19.77 8.81
CA ILE A 120 -3.78 -20.12 9.10
C ILE A 120 -4.50 -18.96 9.78
N LEU A 121 -3.88 -18.35 10.78
CA LEU A 121 -4.45 -17.18 11.46
C LEU A 121 -4.68 -16.04 10.48
N ARG A 122 -3.71 -15.75 9.61
CA ARG A 122 -3.79 -14.64 8.65
C ARG A 122 -4.77 -14.91 7.51
N GLN A 123 -4.75 -16.10 6.93
CA GLN A 123 -5.46 -16.39 5.67
C GLN A 123 -6.82 -17.05 5.88
N CYS A 124 -7.08 -17.65 7.03
CA CYS A 124 -8.37 -18.28 7.35
C CYS A 124 -9.15 -17.49 8.42
N VAL A 125 -8.48 -17.04 9.49
CA VAL A 125 -9.17 -16.41 10.62
C VAL A 125 -9.43 -14.92 10.39
N MET A 126 -8.45 -14.15 9.90
CA MET A 126 -8.63 -12.71 9.63
C MET A 126 -9.77 -12.37 8.64
N PRO A 127 -10.00 -13.12 7.54
CA PRO A 127 -11.14 -12.85 6.66
C PRO A 127 -12.50 -12.94 7.37
N ILE A 128 -12.65 -13.89 8.31
CA ILE A 128 -13.86 -14.04 9.11
C ILE A 128 -14.07 -12.78 9.97
N PHE A 129 -13.01 -12.31 10.62
CA PHE A 129 -13.04 -11.03 11.35
C PHE A 129 -13.36 -9.85 10.43
N GLY A 130 -12.86 -9.83 9.21
CA GLY A 130 -13.14 -8.79 8.23
C GLY A 130 -14.63 -8.68 7.88
N VAL A 131 -15.31 -9.81 7.70
CA VAL A 131 -16.77 -9.80 7.48
C VAL A 131 -17.51 -9.33 8.73
N LEU A 132 -17.16 -9.87 9.90
CA LEU A 132 -17.77 -9.46 11.16
C LEU A 132 -17.56 -7.96 11.45
N TRP A 133 -16.40 -7.43 11.05
CA TRP A 133 -16.09 -6.01 11.17
C TRP A 133 -16.99 -5.15 10.29
N CYS A 134 -17.18 -5.53 9.03
CA CYS A 134 -18.13 -4.86 8.14
C CYS A 134 -19.55 -4.85 8.73
N ASP A 135 -19.98 -6.00 9.26
CA ASP A 135 -21.30 -6.16 9.87
C ASP A 135 -21.48 -5.28 11.13
N ARG A 136 -20.40 -5.11 11.91
CA ARG A 136 -20.36 -4.20 13.06
C ARG A 136 -20.36 -2.73 12.67
N LEU A 137 -19.63 -2.35 11.61
CA LEU A 137 -19.63 -0.97 11.11
C LEU A 137 -21.03 -0.55 10.64
N VAL A 138 -21.76 -1.46 9.99
CA VAL A 138 -23.15 -1.21 9.60
C VAL A 138 -24.07 -1.11 10.81
N LYS A 139 -23.95 -2.03 11.77
CA LYS A 139 -24.74 -1.98 13.02
C LYS A 139 -24.46 -0.73 13.86
N ALA A 140 -23.25 -0.17 13.77
CA ALA A 140 -22.88 1.09 14.41
C ALA A 140 -23.38 2.34 13.65
N GLY A 141 -23.95 2.18 12.45
CA GLY A 141 -24.46 3.29 11.63
C GLY A 141 -23.38 4.10 10.91
N TRP A 142 -22.16 3.57 10.80
CA TRP A 142 -21.05 4.29 10.13
C TRP A 142 -21.08 4.16 8.61
N VAL A 143 -21.70 3.09 8.11
CA VAL A 143 -21.79 2.74 6.69
C VAL A 143 -23.07 1.94 6.47
N ASN A 144 -23.60 1.97 5.25
CA ASN A 144 -24.85 1.27 4.91
C ASN A 144 -24.66 0.27 3.77
N TRP A 145 -25.40 -0.85 3.83
CA TRP A 145 -25.42 -1.85 2.76
C TRP A 145 -26.07 -1.35 1.47
N GLN A 146 -26.64 -0.15 1.40
CA GLN A 146 -27.27 0.36 0.17
C GLN A 146 -26.28 1.19 -0.63
N ASP A 147 -25.69 2.20 0.02
CA ASP A 147 -24.82 3.17 -0.62
C ASP A 147 -23.34 2.73 -0.62
N ASP A 148 -22.90 2.02 0.44
CA ASP A 148 -21.47 1.76 0.71
C ASP A 148 -21.06 0.32 0.42
N ARG A 149 -21.81 -0.40 -0.41
CA ARG A 149 -21.54 -1.82 -0.74
C ARG A 149 -20.12 -2.05 -1.22
N MET A 150 -19.63 -1.18 -2.10
CA MET A 150 -18.27 -1.27 -2.64
C MET A 150 -17.22 -1.03 -1.56
N LEU A 151 -17.46 -0.07 -0.65
CA LEU A 151 -16.56 0.21 0.45
C LEU A 151 -16.47 -0.99 1.41
N LEU A 152 -17.61 -1.56 1.80
CA LEU A 152 -17.68 -2.74 2.66
C LEU A 152 -17.00 -3.95 1.99
N PHE A 153 -17.17 -4.13 0.68
CA PHE A 153 -16.48 -5.16 -0.09
C PHE A 153 -14.96 -4.99 -0.08
N VAL A 154 -14.46 -3.77 -0.32
CA VAL A 154 -13.02 -3.46 -0.27
C VAL A 154 -12.46 -3.67 1.13
N ILE A 155 -13.20 -3.27 2.17
CA ILE A 155 -12.80 -3.53 3.57
C ILE A 155 -12.67 -5.03 3.78
N ALA A 156 -13.70 -5.83 3.46
CA ALA A 156 -13.66 -7.27 3.65
C ALA A 156 -12.50 -7.95 2.92
N ILE A 157 -12.26 -7.60 1.65
CA ILE A 157 -11.12 -8.11 0.87
C ILE A 157 -9.79 -7.77 1.54
N SER A 158 -9.66 -6.56 2.09
CA SER A 158 -8.41 -6.09 2.71
C SER A 158 -7.97 -6.98 3.88
N TRP A 159 -8.91 -7.62 4.59
CA TRP A 159 -8.62 -8.56 5.68
C TRP A 159 -8.10 -9.93 5.22
N ASN A 160 -8.25 -10.27 3.93
CA ASN A 160 -7.78 -11.53 3.32
C ASN A 160 -6.52 -11.35 2.47
N LEU A 161 -6.02 -10.12 2.35
CA LEU A 161 -4.77 -9.87 1.67
C LEU A 161 -3.60 -10.48 2.46
N PRO A 162 -2.60 -11.06 1.75
CA PRO A 162 -1.41 -11.61 2.36
C PRO A 162 -0.62 -10.50 3.07
N THR A 163 0.35 -10.91 3.85
CA THR A 163 1.26 -10.01 4.55
C THR A 163 1.98 -9.12 3.54
N MET A 164 2.15 -7.85 3.90
CA MET A 164 2.75 -6.84 3.03
C MET A 164 4.18 -7.26 2.62
N THR A 165 4.46 -7.24 1.32
CA THR A 165 5.76 -7.64 0.74
C THR A 165 6.90 -6.72 1.15
N THR A 166 6.60 -5.49 1.58
CA THR A 166 7.58 -4.56 2.17
C THR A 166 8.29 -5.13 3.38
N LEU A 167 7.72 -6.14 4.05
CA LEU A 167 8.38 -6.88 5.11
C LEU A 167 9.71 -7.49 4.65
N ILE A 168 9.80 -7.96 3.40
CA ILE A 168 11.07 -8.46 2.83
C ILE A 168 12.09 -7.33 2.76
N TYR A 169 11.69 -6.15 2.26
CA TYR A 169 12.58 -4.99 2.15
C TYR A 169 13.06 -4.49 3.51
N PHE A 170 12.17 -4.43 4.51
CA PHE A 170 12.55 -4.08 5.87
C PHE A 170 13.52 -5.10 6.43
N THR A 171 13.22 -6.39 6.31
CA THR A 171 14.09 -7.46 6.81
C THR A 171 15.45 -7.41 6.14
N ALA A 172 15.51 -7.22 4.82
CA ALA A 172 16.75 -7.07 4.08
C ALA A 172 17.54 -5.80 4.48
N SER A 173 16.87 -4.67 4.68
CA SER A 173 17.52 -3.41 5.06
C SER A 173 18.13 -3.45 6.47
N PHE A 174 17.52 -4.21 7.38
CA PHE A 174 18.03 -4.39 8.74
C PHE A 174 18.99 -5.58 8.88
N THR A 175 19.18 -6.38 7.82
CA THR A 175 20.15 -7.47 7.81
C THR A 175 21.54 -6.94 7.44
N PRO A 176 22.59 -7.18 8.25
CA PRO A 176 23.93 -6.72 7.92
C PRO A 176 24.42 -7.34 6.59
N PRO A 177 24.99 -6.54 5.67
CA PRO A 177 25.38 -7.01 4.34
C PRO A 177 26.50 -8.06 4.36
N GLU A 178 27.26 -8.16 5.45
CA GLU A 178 28.32 -9.17 5.63
C GLU A 178 27.79 -10.54 6.07
N THR A 179 26.47 -10.66 6.31
CA THR A 179 25.86 -11.91 6.75
C THR A 179 25.73 -12.88 5.58
N THR A 180 26.57 -13.93 5.57
CA THR A 180 26.60 -14.95 4.51
C THR A 180 25.38 -15.87 4.51
N ALA A 181 24.69 -16.01 5.66
CA ALA A 181 23.48 -16.84 5.81
C ALA A 181 22.39 -16.07 6.58
N PRO A 182 21.58 -15.22 5.91
CA PRO A 182 20.58 -14.41 6.57
C PRO A 182 19.31 -15.22 6.91
N ILE A 183 19.34 -15.96 8.02
CA ILE A 183 18.24 -16.83 8.49
C ILE A 183 16.90 -16.08 8.59
N GLN A 184 16.91 -14.82 9.04
CA GLN A 184 15.70 -14.01 9.18
C GLN A 184 15.02 -13.75 7.83
N MET A 185 15.82 -13.44 6.81
CA MET A 185 15.32 -13.21 5.46
C MET A 185 14.71 -14.49 4.91
N GLU A 186 15.37 -15.63 5.11
CA GLU A 186 14.88 -16.96 4.70
C GLU A 186 13.57 -17.37 5.42
N CYS A 187 13.43 -17.06 6.70
CA CYS A 187 12.21 -17.29 7.47
C CYS A 187 11.02 -16.46 6.95
N VAL A 188 11.21 -15.15 6.74
CA VAL A 188 10.16 -14.24 6.22
C VAL A 188 9.74 -14.65 4.81
N SER A 189 10.72 -14.95 3.99
CA SER A 189 10.60 -15.52 2.65
C SER A 189 9.73 -16.77 2.62
N PHE A 190 10.07 -17.75 3.45
CA PHE A 190 9.33 -19.00 3.58
C PHE A 190 7.87 -18.77 4.03
N PHE A 191 7.67 -17.88 5.01
CA PHE A 191 6.34 -17.51 5.49
C PHE A 191 5.47 -16.87 4.40
N LEU A 192 6.02 -15.98 3.58
CA LEU A 192 5.30 -15.35 2.48
C LEU A 192 4.99 -16.34 1.36
N MET A 193 5.93 -17.23 1.03
CA MET A 193 5.74 -18.28 0.02
C MET A 193 4.53 -19.17 0.33
N LEU A 194 4.26 -19.47 1.61
CA LEU A 194 3.09 -20.25 2.01
C LEU A 194 1.76 -19.51 1.85
N GLN A 195 1.75 -18.18 1.96
CA GLN A 195 0.51 -17.39 1.90
C GLN A 195 -0.05 -17.26 0.48
N TYR A 196 0.83 -17.08 -0.52
CA TYR A 196 0.39 -16.81 -1.90
C TYR A 196 -0.47 -17.93 -2.51
N PRO A 197 -0.11 -19.23 -2.40
CA PRO A 197 -0.98 -20.31 -2.89
C PRO A 197 -2.31 -20.39 -2.14
N LEU A 198 -2.31 -20.15 -0.82
CA LEU A 198 -3.54 -20.17 -0.03
C LEU A 198 -4.46 -19.00 -0.38
N MET A 199 -3.90 -17.83 -0.70
CA MET A 199 -4.66 -16.67 -1.16
C MET A 199 -5.44 -16.98 -2.45
N VAL A 200 -4.88 -17.77 -3.37
CA VAL A 200 -5.56 -18.18 -4.62
C VAL A 200 -6.89 -18.87 -4.32
N VAL A 201 -7.02 -19.57 -3.20
CA VAL A 201 -8.26 -20.26 -2.80
C VAL A 201 -9.09 -19.41 -1.83
N SER A 202 -8.47 -18.79 -0.82
CA SER A 202 -9.18 -18.06 0.22
C SER A 202 -9.84 -16.79 -0.30
N LEU A 203 -9.23 -16.10 -1.28
CA LEU A 203 -9.75 -14.84 -1.80
C LEU A 203 -11.02 -15.05 -2.64
N PRO A 204 -11.08 -15.98 -3.63
CA PRO A 204 -12.32 -16.28 -4.33
C PRO A 204 -13.43 -16.77 -3.40
N PHE A 205 -13.10 -17.55 -2.37
CA PHE A 205 -14.08 -18.00 -1.39
C PHE A 205 -14.70 -16.82 -0.63
N LEU A 206 -13.88 -15.91 -0.09
CA LEU A 206 -14.38 -14.73 0.61
C LEU A 206 -15.20 -13.85 -0.32
N VAL A 207 -14.72 -13.58 -1.54
CA VAL A 207 -15.43 -12.76 -2.52
C VAL A 207 -16.80 -13.35 -2.84
N SER A 208 -16.85 -14.66 -3.13
CA SER A 208 -18.10 -15.36 -3.43
C SER A 208 -19.06 -15.32 -2.26
N TYR A 209 -18.56 -15.56 -1.03
CA TYR A 209 -19.37 -15.48 0.18
C TYR A 209 -19.90 -14.05 0.40
N PHE A 210 -19.06 -13.04 0.28
CA PHE A 210 -19.45 -11.65 0.51
C PHE A 210 -20.49 -11.17 -0.50
N LEU A 211 -20.28 -11.45 -1.79
CA LEU A 211 -21.22 -11.07 -2.85
C LEU A 211 -22.57 -11.78 -2.68
N LYS A 212 -22.55 -13.10 -2.51
CA LYS A 212 -23.78 -13.91 -2.49
C LYS A 212 -24.55 -13.81 -1.18
N VAL A 213 -23.86 -13.77 -0.04
CA VAL A 213 -24.49 -13.84 1.29
C VAL A 213 -24.71 -12.46 1.89
N GLN A 214 -23.71 -11.56 1.80
CA GLN A 214 -23.83 -10.23 2.41
C GLN A 214 -24.51 -9.23 1.47
N MET A 215 -24.14 -9.24 0.18
CA MET A 215 -24.66 -8.27 -0.79
C MET A 215 -25.88 -8.78 -1.58
N ASN A 216 -26.22 -10.06 -1.49
CA ASN A 216 -27.30 -10.71 -2.25
C ASN A 216 -27.24 -10.42 -3.76
N LEU A 217 -26.03 -10.48 -4.33
CA LEU A 217 -25.75 -10.32 -5.76
C LEU A 217 -25.49 -11.67 -6.44
#